data_AF-A0A2E4HJA2-F1
#
_entry.id   AF-A0A2E4HJA2-F1
#
_cell.length_a   1.000
_cell.length_b   1.000
_cell.length_c   1.000
_cell.angle_alpha   90.00
_cell.angle_beta   90.00
_cell.angle_gamma   90.00
#
_symmetry.space_group_name_H-M   'P 1'
#
loop_
_entity.id
_entity.type
_entity.pdbx_description
1 polymer ?
#
loop_
_entity_poly.entity_id
_entity_poly.type
_entity_poly.pdbx_seq_one_letter_code
_entity_poly.pdbx_strand_id
1 'polypeptide(L)'
;MKKNKNKNYIFWIFFISFSISFIFLLFYAKSIFLKNADVKAVLIKSIRESKSKSKEETIKNISEIIVKLYSDSKHVSRINISSKIDKNGIPSFFLILPWSEVSEKKIKKRIFLIKNLIKSMFEESGYKNTKFKINVYKLKKNFIDKDLLYKLTY
;
A
#
# COMPACT_ATOMS: atom_id res chain seq x y z
N MET A 1 60.96 -4.40 -18.67
CA MET A 1 59.72 -4.38 -17.85
C MET A 1 58.50 -4.11 -18.74
N LYS A 2 57.77 -5.14 -19.18
CA LYS A 2 56.50 -5.01 -19.95
C LYS A 2 55.43 -5.92 -19.33
N LYS A 3 54.97 -5.63 -18.12
CA LYS A 3 53.86 -6.35 -17.46
C LYS A 3 53.01 -5.41 -16.60
N ASN A 4 52.53 -4.29 -17.14
CA ASN A 4 51.60 -3.43 -16.40
C ASN A 4 50.48 -2.77 -17.22
N LYS A 5 50.34 -3.08 -18.52
CA LYS A 5 49.25 -2.52 -19.33
C LYS A 5 47.92 -3.27 -19.16
N ASN A 6 47.94 -4.60 -18.94
CA ASN A 6 46.71 -5.41 -18.86
C ASN A 6 45.88 -5.21 -17.58
N LYS A 7 46.50 -4.84 -16.45
CA LYS A 7 45.77 -4.63 -15.19
C LYS A 7 44.81 -3.44 -15.24
N ASN A 8 45.19 -2.38 -15.96
CA ASN A 8 44.34 -1.20 -16.12
C ASN A 8 43.12 -1.50 -17.01
N TYR A 9 43.28 -2.28 -18.08
CA TYR A 9 42.14 -2.65 -18.93
C TYR A 9 41.09 -3.48 -18.21
N ILE A 10 41.51 -4.45 -17.38
CA ILE A 10 40.60 -5.28 -16.59
C ILE A 10 39.83 -4.43 -15.57
N PHE A 11 40.51 -3.49 -14.91
CA PHE A 11 39.87 -2.52 -14.02
C PHE A 11 38.84 -1.65 -14.74
N TRP A 12 39.18 -1.10 -15.91
CA TRP A 12 38.26 -0.29 -16.69
C TRP A 12 37.06 -1.08 -17.20
N ILE A 13 37.25 -2.33 -17.66
CA ILE A 13 36.16 -3.22 -18.07
C ILE A 13 35.22 -3.51 -16.90
N PHE A 14 35.78 -3.84 -15.73
CA PHE A 14 34.98 -4.09 -14.52
C PHE A 14 34.23 -2.82 -14.08
N PHE A 15 34.89 -1.67 -14.07
CA PHE A 15 34.30 -0.40 -13.68
C PHE A 15 33.16 0.02 -14.61
N ILE A 16 33.34 -0.13 -15.93
CA ILE A 16 32.32 0.14 -16.94
C ILE A 16 31.14 -0.82 -16.78
N SER A 17 31.40 -2.12 -16.60
CA SER A 17 30.36 -3.13 -16.39
C SER A 17 29.54 -2.86 -15.13
N PHE A 18 30.21 -2.56 -14.00
CA PHE A 18 29.55 -2.21 -12.74
C PHE A 18 28.70 -0.93 -12.88
N SER A 19 29.25 0.11 -13.54
CA SER A 19 28.54 1.37 -13.76
C SER A 19 27.27 1.17 -14.61
N ILE A 20 27.36 0.37 -15.67
CA ILE A 20 26.21 0.02 -16.51
C ILE A 20 25.16 -0.76 -15.71
N SER A 21 25.56 -1.78 -14.94
CA SER A 21 24.64 -2.53 -14.08
C SER A 21 23.96 -1.64 -13.04
N PHE A 22 24.69 -0.69 -12.45
CA PHE A 22 24.15 0.26 -11.49
C PHE A 22 23.14 1.22 -12.14
N ILE A 23 23.41 1.70 -13.35
CA ILE A 23 22.48 2.52 -14.13
C ILE A 23 21.21 1.72 -14.45
N PHE A 24 21.33 0.48 -14.92
CA PHE A 24 20.16 -0.39 -15.14
C PHE A 24 19.37 -0.61 -13.85
N LEU A 25 20.04 -0.85 -12.73
CA LEU A 25 19.39 -0.99 -11.42
C LEU A 25 18.61 0.26 -11.03
N LEU A 26 19.16 1.46 -11.29
CA LEU A 26 18.48 2.73 -11.07
C LEU A 26 17.27 2.91 -12.00
N PHE A 27 17.35 2.52 -13.27
CA PHE A 27 16.21 2.57 -14.20
C PHE A 27 15.10 1.58 -13.82
N TYR A 28 15.45 0.36 -13.39
CA TYR A 28 14.51 -0.63 -12.88
C TYR A 28 13.86 -0.16 -11.56
N ALA A 29 14.66 0.38 -10.64
CA ALA A 29 14.16 0.99 -9.41
C ALA A 29 13.24 2.17 -9.72
N LYS A 30 13.61 3.05 -10.65
CA LYS A 30 12.82 4.20 -11.09
C LYS A 30 11.45 3.78 -11.62
N SER A 31 11.35 2.71 -12.41
CA SER A 31 10.05 2.19 -12.88
C SER A 31 9.16 1.70 -11.74
N ILE A 32 9.74 0.99 -10.76
CA ILE A 32 9.01 0.49 -9.59
C ILE A 32 8.59 1.63 -8.66
N PHE A 33 9.46 2.62 -8.45
CA PHE A 33 9.16 3.82 -7.67
C PHE A 33 8.13 4.71 -8.34
N LEU A 34 8.26 4.98 -9.65
CA LEU A 34 7.31 5.78 -10.41
C LEU A 34 5.93 5.14 -10.46
N LYS A 35 5.82 3.81 -10.68
CA LYS A 35 4.51 3.13 -10.65
C LYS A 35 3.83 3.23 -9.29
N ASN A 36 4.56 3.05 -8.19
CA ASN A 36 3.99 3.16 -6.84
C ASN A 36 3.67 4.60 -6.45
N ALA A 37 4.46 5.57 -6.92
CA ALA A 37 4.24 7.00 -6.72
C ALA A 37 3.06 7.51 -7.54
N ASP A 38 2.91 7.10 -8.79
CA ASP A 38 1.77 7.47 -9.65
C ASP A 38 0.46 6.94 -9.10
N VAL A 39 0.42 5.68 -8.64
CA VAL A 39 -0.80 5.13 -8.03
C VAL A 39 -1.18 5.97 -6.81
N LYS A 40 -0.25 6.28 -5.90
CA LYS A 40 -0.54 7.16 -4.75
C LYS A 40 -0.96 8.56 -5.18
N ALA A 41 -0.31 9.15 -6.17
CA ALA A 41 -0.61 10.49 -6.65
C ALA A 41 -2.00 10.59 -7.30
N VAL A 42 -2.38 9.60 -8.11
CA VAL A 42 -3.71 9.52 -8.74
C VAL A 42 -4.81 9.39 -7.68
N LEU A 43 -4.57 8.57 -6.64
CA LEU A 43 -5.51 8.39 -5.54
C LEU A 43 -5.64 9.64 -4.66
N ILE A 44 -4.53 10.30 -4.38
CA ILE A 44 -4.51 11.54 -3.61
C ILE A 44 -5.19 12.66 -4.41
N LYS A 45 -4.99 12.71 -5.73
CA LYS A 45 -5.64 13.69 -6.61
C LYS A 45 -7.16 13.54 -6.61
N SER A 46 -7.68 12.30 -6.77
CA SER A 46 -9.12 12.06 -6.72
C SER A 46 -9.74 12.39 -5.37
N ILE A 47 -9.00 12.20 -4.28
CA ILE A 47 -9.46 12.57 -2.93
C ILE A 47 -9.38 14.08 -2.69
N ARG A 48 -8.40 14.76 -3.27
CA ARG A 48 -8.29 16.23 -3.18
C ARG A 48 -9.48 16.93 -3.82
N GLU A 49 -10.04 16.36 -4.89
CA GLU A 49 -11.28 16.83 -5.53
C GLU A 49 -12.52 16.65 -4.63
N SER A 50 -12.43 15.79 -3.60
CA SER A 50 -13.51 15.58 -2.62
C SER A 50 -13.50 16.53 -1.42
N LYS A 51 -12.57 17.52 -1.38
CA LYS A 51 -12.47 18.51 -0.28
C LYS A 51 -13.73 19.34 -0.05
N SER A 52 -14.54 19.54 -1.08
CA SER A 52 -15.80 20.30 -1.01
C SER A 52 -17.00 19.44 -0.61
N LYS A 53 -16.82 18.13 -0.44
CA LYS A 53 -17.90 17.19 -0.11
C LYS A 53 -18.09 17.07 1.40
N SER A 54 -19.29 16.61 1.77
CA SER A 54 -19.60 16.28 3.16
C SER A 54 -18.66 15.19 3.68
N LYS A 55 -18.37 15.22 4.99
CA LYS A 55 -17.47 14.25 5.64
C LYS A 55 -17.84 12.80 5.36
N GLU A 56 -19.13 12.48 5.35
CA GLU A 56 -19.64 11.14 5.06
C GLU A 56 -19.35 10.71 3.63
N GLU A 57 -19.51 11.62 2.67
CA GLU A 57 -19.25 11.33 1.26
C GLU A 57 -17.75 11.20 0.96
N THR A 58 -16.90 12.01 1.61
CA THR A 58 -15.45 11.85 1.57
C THR A 58 -15.02 10.49 2.13
N ILE A 59 -15.57 10.10 3.28
CA ILE A 59 -15.31 8.78 3.89
C ILE A 59 -15.73 7.65 2.94
N LYS A 60 -16.90 7.78 2.31
CA LYS A 60 -17.41 6.80 1.35
C LYS A 60 -16.47 6.67 0.15
N ASN A 61 -16.04 7.80 -0.42
CA ASN A 61 -15.10 7.80 -1.55
C ASN A 61 -13.74 7.19 -1.18
N ILE A 62 -13.17 7.56 -0.04
CA ILE A 62 -11.91 6.96 0.47
C ILE A 62 -12.07 5.44 0.58
N SER A 63 -13.22 5.00 1.08
CA SER A 63 -13.50 3.58 1.24
C SER A 63 -13.62 2.86 -0.10
N GLU A 64 -14.38 3.39 -1.05
CA GLU A 64 -14.54 2.83 -2.39
C GLU A 64 -13.18 2.74 -3.11
N ILE A 65 -12.36 3.78 -3.00
CA ILE A 65 -11.03 3.82 -3.57
C ILE A 65 -10.15 2.70 -2.98
N ILE A 66 -10.15 2.52 -1.66
CA ILE A 66 -9.40 1.46 -0.99
C ILE A 66 -9.91 0.08 -1.44
N VAL A 67 -11.22 -0.12 -1.49
CA VAL A 67 -11.79 -1.40 -1.96
C VAL A 67 -11.35 -1.69 -3.38
N LYS A 68 -11.42 -0.71 -4.28
CA LYS A 68 -11.04 -0.86 -5.69
C LYS A 68 -9.56 -1.22 -5.85
N LEU A 69 -8.66 -0.54 -5.14
CA LEU A 69 -7.22 -0.82 -5.19
C LEU A 69 -6.87 -2.25 -4.84
N TYR A 70 -7.50 -2.79 -3.80
CA TYR A 70 -7.19 -4.13 -3.32
C TYR A 70 -7.97 -5.21 -4.09
N SER A 71 -9.10 -4.86 -4.72
CA SER A 71 -9.88 -5.76 -5.58
C SER A 71 -9.22 -5.97 -6.96
N ASP A 72 -8.69 -4.93 -7.58
CA ASP A 72 -8.10 -4.98 -8.94
C ASP A 72 -6.69 -5.61 -8.97
N SER A 73 -6.07 -5.83 -7.81
CA SER A 73 -4.74 -6.42 -7.74
C SER A 73 -4.78 -7.95 -7.98
N LYS A 74 -4.70 -8.36 -9.26
CA LYS A 74 -4.62 -9.77 -9.70
C LYS A 74 -3.52 -10.62 -9.02
N HIS A 75 -2.57 -10.00 -8.30
CA HIS A 75 -1.39 -10.66 -7.73
C HIS A 75 -1.22 -10.63 -6.21
N VAL A 76 -2.18 -10.14 -5.42
CA VAL A 76 -2.01 -10.11 -3.96
C VAL A 76 -3.23 -10.72 -3.27
N SER A 77 -3.21 -12.05 -3.13
CA SER A 77 -3.91 -12.79 -2.06
C SER A 77 -5.20 -12.13 -1.55
N ARG A 78 -6.21 -12.02 -2.42
CA ARG A 78 -7.61 -11.58 -2.21
C ARG A 78 -7.90 -11.02 -0.81
N ILE A 79 -7.45 -9.81 -0.53
CA ILE A 79 -7.89 -9.09 0.67
C ILE A 79 -9.20 -8.43 0.31
N ASN A 80 -10.29 -8.90 0.91
CA ASN A 80 -11.58 -8.24 0.77
C ASN A 80 -11.64 -7.12 1.80
N ILE A 81 -11.76 -5.89 1.31
CA ILE A 81 -11.95 -4.73 2.17
C ILE A 81 -13.42 -4.32 2.08
N SER A 82 -14.01 -3.97 3.21
CA SER A 82 -15.29 -3.25 3.25
C SER A 82 -15.19 -2.11 4.25
N SER A 83 -16.16 -1.20 4.19
CA SER A 83 -16.22 -0.05 5.11
C SER A 83 -17.63 0.13 5.63
N LYS A 84 -17.75 0.73 6.82
CA LYS A 84 -19.02 1.17 7.40
C LYS A 84 -18.76 2.42 8.23
N ILE A 85 -19.72 3.32 8.28
CA ILE A 85 -19.70 4.47 9.19
C ILE A 85 -20.52 4.09 10.42
N ASP A 86 -19.91 4.16 11.60
CA ASP A 86 -20.62 3.95 12.86
C ASP A 86 -21.57 5.12 13.15
N LYS A 87 -22.56 4.92 14.04
CA LYS A 87 -23.52 5.97 14.46
C LYS A 87 -22.84 7.24 15.00
N ASN A 88 -21.59 7.15 15.43
CA ASN A 88 -20.79 8.27 15.94
C ASN A 88 -20.00 9.00 14.83
N GLY A 89 -20.25 8.70 13.55
CA GLY A 89 -19.53 9.27 12.41
C GLY A 89 -18.06 8.81 12.30
N ILE A 90 -17.72 7.69 12.95
CA ILE A 90 -16.38 7.10 12.91
C ILE A 90 -16.35 6.03 11.81
N PRO A 91 -15.51 6.18 10.77
CA PRO A 91 -15.32 5.15 9.77
C PRO A 91 -14.65 3.91 10.34
N SER A 92 -15.23 2.75 10.03
CA SER A 92 -14.74 1.42 10.34
C SER A 92 -14.41 0.69 9.05
N PHE A 93 -13.15 0.32 8.87
CA PHE A 93 -12.65 -0.48 7.75
C PHE A 93 -12.50 -1.92 8.18
N PHE A 94 -13.07 -2.85 7.42
CA PHE A 94 -13.01 -4.28 7.68
C PHE A 94 -12.08 -4.92 6.66
N LEU A 95 -10.96 -5.43 7.13
CA LEU A 95 -9.97 -6.14 6.34
C LEU A 95 -10.19 -7.64 6.50
N ILE A 96 -10.54 -8.34 5.43
CA ILE A 96 -10.74 -9.79 5.44
C ILE A 96 -9.57 -10.43 4.71
N LEU A 97 -8.73 -11.11 5.47
CA LEU A 97 -7.55 -11.81 4.98
C LEU A 97 -7.90 -13.25 4.60
N PRO A 98 -7.25 -13.81 3.55
CA PRO A 98 -7.43 -15.20 3.18
C PRO A 98 -6.87 -16.13 4.26
N TRP A 99 -7.42 -17.35 4.34
CA TRP A 99 -6.99 -18.38 5.31
C TRP A 99 -5.49 -18.71 5.19
N SER A 100 -4.94 -18.63 3.97
CA SER A 100 -3.56 -18.94 3.61
C SER A 100 -2.56 -17.85 4.04
N GLU A 101 -3.03 -16.70 4.52
CA GLU A 101 -2.17 -15.67 5.08
C GLU A 101 -1.92 -15.97 6.57
N VAL A 102 -0.75 -16.55 6.87
CA VAL A 102 -0.49 -17.18 8.18
C VAL A 102 0.48 -16.39 9.06
N SER A 103 1.42 -15.62 8.50
CA SER A 103 2.45 -14.99 9.34
C SER A 103 2.00 -13.65 9.92
N GLU A 104 2.02 -13.56 11.25
CA GLU A 104 1.66 -12.36 12.01
C GLU A 104 2.44 -11.12 11.54
N LYS A 105 3.72 -11.30 11.18
CA LYS A 105 4.58 -10.23 10.62
C LYS A 105 4.03 -9.65 9.32
N LYS A 106 3.51 -10.48 8.41
CA LYS A 106 2.91 -10.01 7.15
C LYS A 106 1.61 -9.26 7.43
N ILE A 107 0.79 -9.76 8.35
CA ILE A 107 -0.48 -9.13 8.76
C ILE A 107 -0.21 -7.73 9.33
N LYS A 108 0.70 -7.61 10.31
CA LYS A 108 1.09 -6.31 10.90
C LYS A 108 1.61 -5.33 9.85
N LYS A 109 2.46 -5.78 8.92
CA LYS A 109 2.98 -4.93 7.84
C LYS A 109 1.87 -4.40 6.94
N ARG A 110 0.87 -5.22 6.61
CA ARG A 110 -0.27 -4.78 5.79
C ARG A 110 -1.17 -3.80 6.52
N ILE A 111 -1.49 -4.08 7.79
CA ILE A 111 -2.25 -3.16 8.64
C ILE A 111 -1.56 -1.79 8.68
N PHE A 112 -0.25 -1.77 8.86
CA PHE A 112 0.54 -0.54 8.87
C PHE A 112 0.45 0.24 7.55
N LEU A 113 0.59 -0.44 6.41
CA LEU A 113 0.48 0.19 5.09
C LEU A 113 -0.91 0.78 4.84
N ILE A 114 -1.96 0.05 5.18
CA ILE A 114 -3.36 0.47 4.99
C ILE A 114 -3.69 1.63 5.93
N LYS A 115 -3.27 1.56 7.19
CA LYS A 115 -3.38 2.66 8.16
C LYS A 115 -2.78 3.94 7.60
N ASN A 116 -1.54 3.88 7.12
CA ASN A 116 -0.85 5.07 6.60
C ASN A 116 -1.55 5.62 5.35
N LEU A 117 -2.03 4.74 4.47
CA LEU A 117 -2.78 5.15 3.30
C LEU A 117 -4.08 5.89 3.69
N ILE A 118 -4.90 5.30 4.55
CA ILE A 118 -6.15 5.90 5.06
C ILE A 118 -5.86 7.25 5.71
N LYS A 119 -4.83 7.32 6.55
CA LYS A 119 -4.43 8.55 7.23
C LYS A 119 -4.06 9.65 6.23
N SER A 120 -3.20 9.36 5.26
CA SER A 120 -2.82 10.34 4.24
C SER A 120 -4.02 10.78 3.39
N MET A 121 -4.95 9.88 3.10
CA MET A 121 -6.19 10.21 2.38
C MET A 121 -7.10 11.16 3.18
N PHE A 122 -7.24 10.95 4.49
CA PHE A 122 -7.97 11.89 5.35
C PHE A 122 -7.26 13.24 5.49
N GLU A 123 -5.92 13.25 5.59
CA GLU A 123 -5.16 14.49 5.68
C GLU A 123 -5.29 15.34 4.40
N GLU A 124 -5.21 14.70 3.23
CA GLU A 124 -5.32 15.36 1.93
C GLU A 124 -6.74 15.83 1.61
N SER A 125 -7.77 15.18 2.15
CA SER A 125 -9.16 15.64 2.08
C SER A 125 -9.50 16.75 3.07
N GLY A 126 -8.56 17.19 3.91
CA GLY A 126 -8.76 18.27 4.90
C GLY A 126 -9.26 17.79 6.27
N TYR A 127 -9.39 16.47 6.47
CA TYR A 127 -9.93 15.83 7.66
C TYR A 127 -8.83 15.22 8.57
N LYS A 128 -7.74 15.97 8.79
CA LYS A 128 -6.48 15.51 9.45
C LYS A 128 -6.65 14.81 10.80
N ASN A 129 -7.70 15.12 11.57
CA ASN A 129 -7.93 14.57 12.91
C ASN A 129 -9.09 13.56 12.97
N THR A 130 -9.46 12.97 11.82
CA THR A 130 -10.55 11.98 11.79
C THR A 130 -10.08 10.66 12.37
N LYS A 131 -10.71 10.26 13.47
CA LYS A 131 -10.53 8.92 14.05
C LYS A 131 -11.11 7.87 13.13
N PHE A 132 -10.47 6.72 13.02
CA PHE A 132 -10.97 5.59 12.24
C PHE A 132 -10.61 4.26 12.89
N LYS A 133 -11.41 3.24 12.59
CA LYS A 133 -11.20 1.88 13.08
C LYS A 133 -10.76 0.97 11.95
N ILE A 134 -9.82 0.07 12.23
CA ILE A 134 -9.47 -1.05 11.36
C ILE A 134 -9.76 -2.34 12.12
N ASN A 135 -10.70 -3.11 11.61
CA ASN A 135 -11.03 -4.45 12.09
C ASN A 135 -10.46 -5.47 11.11
N VAL A 136 -9.65 -6.39 11.60
CA VAL A 136 -8.97 -7.40 10.77
C VAL A 136 -9.53 -8.77 11.09
N TYR A 137 -10.02 -9.43 10.06
CA TYR A 137 -10.59 -10.76 10.13
C TYR A 137 -9.76 -11.73 9.30
N LYS A 138 -9.72 -12.97 9.75
CA LYS A 138 -9.19 -14.09 8.98
C LYS A 138 -10.32 -15.01 8.58
N LEU A 139 -10.37 -15.38 7.30
CA LEU A 139 -11.28 -16.43 6.84
C LEU A 139 -10.85 -17.78 7.40
N LYS A 140 -11.80 -18.54 7.93
CA LYS A 140 -11.57 -19.96 8.24
C LYS A 140 -11.48 -20.78 6.95
N LYS A 141 -10.90 -21.98 7.06
CA LYS A 141 -10.74 -22.94 5.96
C LYS A 141 -12.07 -23.30 5.27
N ASN A 142 -13.18 -23.17 6.00
CA ASN A 142 -14.54 -23.42 5.49
C ASN A 142 -15.17 -22.19 4.82
N PHE A 143 -14.47 -21.05 4.74
CA PHE A 143 -14.85 -19.78 4.09
C PHE A 143 -16.16 -19.10 4.53
N ILE A 144 -16.96 -19.75 5.37
CA ILE A 144 -18.22 -19.24 5.92
C ILE A 144 -17.95 -18.33 7.13
N ASP A 145 -17.02 -18.75 7.99
CA ASP A 145 -16.71 -18.09 9.25
C ASP A 145 -15.47 -17.21 9.17
N LYS A 146 -15.46 -16.17 10.01
CA LYS A 146 -14.39 -15.19 10.14
C LYS A 146 -13.98 -15.04 11.60
N ASP A 147 -12.69 -15.19 11.87
CA ASP A 147 -12.13 -14.91 13.19
C ASP A 147 -11.61 -13.48 13.24
N LEU A 148 -12.06 -12.69 14.22
CA LEU A 148 -11.51 -11.36 14.48
C LEU A 148 -10.10 -11.53 15.06
N LEU A 149 -9.09 -11.06 14.33
CA LEU A 149 -7.70 -11.07 14.77
C LEU A 149 -7.32 -9.79 15.52
N TYR A 150 -7.69 -8.64 14.96
CA TYR A 150 -7.31 -7.34 15.50
C TYR A 150 -8.45 -6.34 15.38
N LYS A 151 -8.60 -5.51 16.42
CA LYS A 151 -9.48 -4.35 16.42
C LYS A 151 -8.68 -3.14 16.87
N LEU A 152 -8.42 -2.23 15.95
CA LEU A 152 -7.51 -1.10 16.16
C LEU A 152 -8.27 0.20 15.90
N THR A 153 -8.12 1.17 16.80
CA THR A 153 -8.68 2.52 16.65
C THR A 153 -7.50 3.50 16.55
N TYR A 154 -7.56 4.40 15.58
CA TYR A 154 -6.55 5.42 15.30
C TYR A 154 -7.16 6.80 15.27
#